data_AF-A0A8J6BP83-F1
#
_entry.id   AF-A0A8J6BP83-F1
#
_cell.length_a   1.000
_cell.length_b   1.000
_cell.length_c   1.000
_cell.angle_alpha   90.00
_cell.angle_beta   90.00
_cell.angle_gamma   90.00
#
_symmetry.space_group_name_H-M   'P 1'
#
loop_
_entity.id
_entity.type
_entity.pdbx_description
1 polymer ?
#
loop_
_entity_poly.entity_id
_entity_poly.type
_entity_poly.pdbx_seq_one_letter_code
_entity_poly.pdbx_strand_id
1 'polypeptide(L)'
;MQTGFNLGYKLGVTLLLPCGELRGTLSALVTWCQVHGCDPSTCTRLGELLTSVAQCEDGIVKSLPSIHQIPHPSDLSSALEDVDFISCSTASNVGPCNAGQNCCSNQESPSTSLLGCRTTQQISNIMKQELGQILRDTIAVAEQINLSEDLLSYLHALKTKYSLF
;
A
#
# COMPACT_ATOMS: atom_id res chain seq x y z
N MET A 1 24.44 6.08 -0.13
CA MET A 1 23.32 7.00 -0.49
C MET A 1 22.26 6.34 -1.38
N GLN A 2 22.62 5.46 -2.32
CA GLN A 2 21.67 4.94 -3.33
C GLN A 2 20.68 3.87 -2.82
N THR A 3 21.09 3.02 -1.87
CA THR A 3 20.25 1.92 -1.35
C THR A 3 19.04 2.41 -0.56
N GLY A 4 19.22 3.41 0.32
CA GLY A 4 18.13 4.00 1.09
C GLY A 4 17.11 4.72 0.20
N PHE A 5 17.58 5.42 -0.83
CA PHE A 5 16.70 6.05 -1.82
C PHE A 5 15.89 5.01 -2.60
N ASN A 6 16.51 3.92 -3.06
CA ASN A 6 15.82 2.86 -3.79
C ASN A 6 14.76 2.17 -2.91
N LEU A 7 15.05 1.94 -1.63
CA LEU A 7 14.09 1.38 -0.68
C LEU A 7 12.91 2.33 -0.45
N GLY A 8 13.18 3.61 -0.15
CA GLY A 8 12.16 4.63 0.02
C GLY A 8 11.29 4.81 -1.23
N TYR A 9 11.90 4.78 -2.42
CA TYR A 9 11.17 4.82 -3.70
C TYR A 9 10.26 3.61 -3.88
N LYS A 10 10.76 2.39 -3.68
CA LYS A 10 9.94 1.16 -3.79
C LYS A 10 8.78 1.16 -2.79
N LEU A 11 9.03 1.55 -1.54
CA LEU A 11 8.00 1.68 -0.52
C LEU A 11 6.96 2.73 -0.91
N GLY A 12 7.41 3.92 -1.31
CA GLY A 12 6.54 5.00 -1.76
C GLY A 12 5.64 4.58 -2.92
N VAL A 13 6.20 3.95 -3.97
CA VAL A 13 5.42 3.46 -5.11
C VAL A 13 4.43 2.38 -4.67
N THR A 14 4.86 1.42 -3.86
CA THR A 14 3.98 0.31 -3.41
C THR A 14 2.79 0.82 -2.62
N LEU A 15 2.98 1.85 -1.79
CA LEU A 15 1.93 2.42 -0.96
C LEU A 15 1.05 3.43 -1.73
N LEU A 16 1.63 4.28 -2.57
CA LEU A 16 0.91 5.39 -3.22
C LEU A 16 0.29 5.01 -4.57
N LEU A 17 0.81 3.99 -5.28
CA LEU A 17 0.28 3.58 -6.57
C LEU A 17 -1.23 3.21 -6.52
N PRO A 18 -1.70 2.42 -5.54
CA PRO A 18 -3.13 2.12 -5.40
C PRO A 18 -4.00 3.37 -5.21
N CYS A 19 -3.53 4.34 -4.39
CA CYS A 19 -4.22 5.61 -4.20
C CYS A 19 -4.32 6.38 -5.52
N GLY A 20 -3.23 6.44 -6.29
CA GLY A 20 -3.20 7.12 -7.58
C GLY A 20 -4.16 6.51 -8.60
N GLU A 21 -4.17 5.18 -8.75
CA GLU A 21 -5.08 4.49 -9.68
C GLU A 21 -6.55 4.70 -9.27
N LEU A 22 -6.87 4.59 -7.98
CA LEU A 22 -8.25 4.79 -7.50
C LEU A 22 -8.70 6.24 -7.64
N ARG A 23 -7.82 7.20 -7.33
CA ARG A 23 -8.08 8.64 -7.49
C ARG A 23 -8.36 8.99 -8.94
N GLY A 24 -7.56 8.48 -9.87
CA GLY A 24 -7.77 8.68 -11.31
C GLY A 24 -9.11 8.08 -11.76
N THR A 25 -9.44 6.88 -11.30
CA THR A 25 -10.69 6.20 -11.60
C THR A 25 -11.90 6.98 -11.08
N LEU A 26 -11.89 7.38 -9.80
CA LEU A 26 -12.97 8.18 -9.20
C LEU A 26 -13.12 9.55 -9.88
N SER A 27 -12.02 10.22 -10.23
CA SER A 27 -12.07 11.50 -10.95
C SER A 27 -12.74 11.35 -12.33
N ALA A 28 -12.43 10.27 -13.04
CA ALA A 28 -13.08 9.94 -14.30
C ALA A 28 -14.57 9.64 -14.10
N LEU A 29 -14.95 8.89 -13.06
CA LEU A 29 -16.35 8.59 -12.74
C LEU A 29 -17.14 9.84 -12.38
N VAL A 30 -16.59 10.73 -11.54
CA VAL A 30 -17.23 12.02 -11.20
C VAL A 30 -17.48 12.83 -12.46
N THR A 31 -16.46 12.95 -13.32
CA THR A 31 -16.56 13.70 -14.58
C THR A 31 -17.61 13.06 -15.51
N TRP A 32 -17.61 11.73 -15.61
CA TRP A 32 -18.60 11.00 -16.40
C TRP A 32 -20.02 11.26 -15.89
N CYS A 33 -20.25 11.18 -14.57
CA CYS A 33 -21.54 11.44 -13.96
C CYS A 33 -22.04 12.87 -14.20
N GLN A 34 -21.14 13.87 -14.14
CA GLN A 34 -21.47 15.26 -14.43
C GLN A 34 -21.90 15.46 -15.89
N VAL A 35 -21.22 14.81 -16.84
CA VAL A 35 -21.53 14.90 -18.27
C VAL A 35 -22.84 14.18 -18.62
N HIS A 36 -23.13 13.05 -17.96
CA HIS A 36 -24.31 12.23 -18.26
C HIS A 36 -25.54 12.60 -17.42
N GLY A 37 -25.45 13.65 -16.59
CA GLY A 37 -26.57 14.13 -15.79
C GLY A 37 -27.02 13.13 -14.73
N CYS A 38 -26.09 12.39 -14.13
CA CYS A 38 -26.39 11.52 -12.99
C CYS A 38 -26.95 12.33 -11.81
N ASP A 39 -27.64 11.64 -10.91
CA ASP A 39 -28.23 12.27 -9.73
C ASP A 39 -27.17 13.03 -8.89
N PRO A 40 -27.43 14.27 -8.45
CA PRO A 40 -26.48 15.07 -7.67
C PRO A 40 -25.96 14.37 -6.40
N SER A 41 -26.77 13.50 -5.76
CA SER A 41 -26.33 12.73 -4.60
C SER A 41 -25.28 11.69 -4.96
N THR A 42 -25.32 11.13 -6.17
CA THR A 42 -24.30 10.21 -6.68
C THR A 42 -22.99 10.94 -6.93
N CYS A 43 -23.04 12.09 -7.60
CA CYS A 43 -21.86 12.94 -7.81
C CYS A 43 -21.23 13.37 -6.48
N THR A 44 -22.06 13.71 -5.49
CA THR A 44 -21.60 14.05 -4.14
C THR A 44 -20.91 12.86 -3.48
N ARG A 45 -21.53 11.67 -3.51
CA ARG A 45 -20.97 10.45 -2.92
C ARG A 45 -19.65 10.03 -3.58
N LEU A 46 -19.54 10.14 -4.91
CA LEU A 46 -18.26 9.91 -5.61
C LEU A 46 -17.20 10.95 -5.23
N GLY A 47 -17.60 12.21 -5.02
CA GLY A 47 -16.71 13.28 -4.53
C GLY A 47 -16.22 13.03 -3.10
N GLU A 48 -17.08 12.51 -2.22
CA GLU A 48 -16.71 12.09 -0.87
C GLU A 48 -15.70 10.93 -0.92
N LEU A 49 -15.95 9.91 -1.74
CA LEU A 49 -15.00 8.81 -1.95
C LEU A 49 -13.66 9.31 -2.49
N LEU A 50 -13.66 10.26 -3.44
CA LEU A 50 -12.44 10.88 -3.96
C LEU A 50 -11.68 11.63 -2.85
N THR A 51 -12.39 12.30 -1.96
CA THR A 51 -11.82 12.98 -0.79
C THR A 51 -11.22 11.96 0.19
N SER A 52 -11.88 10.82 0.42
CA SER A 52 -11.35 9.74 1.26
C SER A 52 -10.05 9.16 0.69
N VAL A 53 -9.91 9.02 -0.63
CA VAL A 53 -8.63 8.59 -1.24
C VAL A 53 -7.53 9.60 -0.97
N ALA A 54 -7.81 10.90 -1.10
CA ALA A 54 -6.84 11.95 -0.81
C ALA A 54 -6.41 11.95 0.67
N GLN A 55 -7.33 11.69 1.59
CA GLN A 55 -7.00 11.55 3.02
C GLN A 55 -6.12 10.32 3.29
N CYS A 56 -6.38 9.20 2.61
CA CYS A 56 -5.53 8.02 2.67
C CYS A 56 -4.12 8.33 2.16
N GLU A 57 -4.01 8.99 0.99
CA GLU A 57 -2.74 9.46 0.40
C GLU A 57 -1.94 10.33 1.38
N ASP A 58 -2.59 11.34 1.98
CA ASP A 58 -1.98 12.21 2.97
C ASP A 58 -1.52 11.46 4.23
N GLY A 59 -2.31 10.49 4.70
CA GLY A 59 -1.97 9.64 5.84
C GLY A 59 -0.70 8.83 5.59
N ILE A 60 -0.54 8.33 4.37
CA ILE A 60 0.66 7.59 3.94
C ILE A 60 1.87 8.51 3.97
N VAL A 61 1.79 9.64 3.28
CA VAL A 61 2.91 10.59 3.19
C VAL A 61 3.34 11.06 4.58
N LYS A 62 2.40 11.29 5.49
CA LYS A 62 2.69 11.67 6.89
C LYS A 62 3.30 10.55 7.72
N SER A 63 3.01 9.29 7.40
CA SER A 63 3.55 8.12 8.12
C SER A 63 4.93 7.69 7.62
N LEU A 64 5.29 8.01 6.37
CA LEU A 64 6.59 7.66 5.76
C LEU A 64 7.81 8.16 6.58
N PRO A 65 7.88 9.40 7.09
CA PRO A 65 9.01 9.86 7.91
C PRO A 65 9.23 9.00 9.16
N SER A 66 8.15 8.50 9.77
CA SER A 66 8.20 7.63 10.95
C SER A 66 8.75 6.24 10.64
N ILE A 67 8.71 5.80 9.38
CA ILE A 67 9.34 4.55 8.90
C ILE A 67 10.85 4.73 8.71
N HIS A 68 11.31 5.96 8.42
CA HIS A 68 12.69 6.29 8.09
C HIS A 68 13.56 6.67 9.30
N GLN A 69 13.14 6.39 10.54
CA GLN A 69 14.04 6.44 11.70
C GLN A 69 15.06 5.29 11.63
N ILE A 70 15.97 5.40 10.65
CA ILE A 70 17.22 4.66 10.57
C ILE A 70 18.11 5.23 11.68
N PRO A 71 18.76 4.39 12.52
CA PRO A 71 19.71 4.87 13.52
C PRO A 71 20.83 5.66 12.83
N HIS A 72 21.26 6.73 13.49
CA HIS A 72 22.32 7.63 13.05
C HIS A 72 23.52 6.87 12.44
N PRO A 73 24.15 7.34 11.35
CA PRO A 73 25.29 6.68 10.71
C PRO A 73 26.54 6.54 11.59
N SER A 74 26.51 7.04 12.82
CA SER A 74 27.59 6.93 13.80
C SER A 74 27.77 5.51 14.36
N ASP A 75 26.77 4.61 14.21
CA ASP A 75 26.79 3.24 14.77
C ASP A 75 27.09 2.13 13.74
N LEU A 76 27.44 2.47 12.49
CA LEU A 76 27.69 1.50 11.40
C LEU A 76 29.17 1.43 10.95
N SER A 77 30.12 1.83 11.79
CA SER A 77 31.55 1.85 11.43
C SER A 77 32.28 0.51 11.62
N SER A 78 31.59 -0.62 11.82
CA SER A 78 32.25 -1.90 12.15
C SER A 78 31.59 -3.12 11.52
N ALA A 79 31.35 -3.11 10.21
CA ALA A 79 31.12 -4.34 9.43
C ALA A 79 31.29 -4.05 7.94
N LEU A 80 32.53 -3.93 7.50
CA LEU A 80 32.89 -4.00 6.09
C LEU A 80 33.52 -5.37 5.85
N GLU A 81 32.77 -6.27 5.22
CA GLU A 81 33.22 -7.44 4.45
C GLU A 81 31.96 -7.91 3.72
N ASP A 82 31.75 -7.46 2.48
CA ASP A 82 32.08 -8.15 1.22
C ASP A 82 31.15 -9.35 0.93
N VAL A 83 30.86 -9.52 -0.36
CA VAL A 83 30.16 -10.66 -1.01
C VAL A 83 28.64 -10.56 -1.22
N ASP A 84 28.34 -10.11 -2.44
CA ASP A 84 27.45 -10.66 -3.48
C ASP A 84 25.96 -10.98 -3.24
N PHE A 85 25.17 -10.54 -4.21
CA PHE A 85 23.75 -10.81 -4.39
C PHE A 85 23.56 -12.31 -4.68
N ILE A 86 22.60 -12.98 -4.04
CA ILE A 86 21.67 -13.97 -4.64
C ILE A 86 20.89 -14.71 -3.54
N SER A 87 19.57 -14.70 -3.73
CA SER A 87 18.57 -15.70 -3.32
C SER A 87 18.54 -16.22 -1.88
N CYS A 88 17.34 -16.10 -1.32
CA CYS A 88 16.81 -16.97 -0.29
C CYS A 88 17.07 -18.46 -0.65
N SER A 89 18.11 -19.05 -0.07
CA SER A 89 18.23 -20.49 0.11
C SER A 89 19.09 -20.74 1.35
N THR A 90 18.44 -21.30 2.36
CA THR A 90 18.94 -21.55 3.71
C THR A 90 19.56 -22.95 3.83
N ALA A 91 20.67 -23.07 4.55
CA ALA A 91 21.00 -24.15 5.51
C ALA A 91 22.39 -23.83 6.11
N SER A 92 22.64 -23.84 7.42
CA SER A 92 22.13 -24.69 8.52
C SER A 92 22.34 -23.94 9.85
N ASN A 93 21.54 -24.02 10.92
CA ASN A 93 20.43 -24.89 11.30
C ASN A 93 19.47 -24.10 12.20
N VAL A 94 18.43 -23.52 11.63
CA VAL A 94 17.11 -23.34 12.27
C VAL A 94 16.10 -23.50 11.13
N GLY A 95 15.09 -24.35 11.33
CA GLY A 95 14.30 -25.00 10.28
C GLY A 95 13.63 -24.10 9.24
N PRO A 96 13.18 -24.68 8.11
CA PRO A 96 12.64 -23.95 6.98
C PRO A 96 11.31 -23.30 7.36
N CYS A 97 11.26 -21.97 7.36
CA CYS A 97 10.02 -21.21 7.51
C CYS A 97 9.25 -21.32 6.18
N ASN A 98 8.44 -22.38 6.05
CA ASN A 98 7.55 -22.58 4.91
C ASN A 98 6.53 -21.44 4.82
N ALA A 99 6.10 -21.12 3.59
CA ALA A 99 5.05 -20.15 3.31
C ALA A 99 3.81 -20.43 4.16
N GLY A 100 3.59 -19.61 5.20
CA GLY A 100 2.52 -19.79 6.17
C GLY A 100 2.93 -19.65 7.65
N GLN A 101 4.21 -19.50 7.98
CA GLN A 101 4.64 -19.38 9.38
C GLN A 101 5.30 -18.04 9.72
N ASN A 102 4.83 -17.43 10.80
CA ASN A 102 5.32 -16.19 11.38
C ASN A 102 6.77 -16.38 11.88
N CYS A 103 7.77 -15.96 11.11
CA CYS A 103 9.18 -16.11 11.46
C CYS A 103 9.66 -15.17 12.59
N CYS A 104 8.73 -14.50 13.29
CA CYS A 104 8.99 -13.72 14.49
C CYS A 104 8.72 -14.59 15.72
N SER A 105 9.69 -15.38 16.16
CA SER A 105 9.64 -15.94 17.51
C SER A 105 11.00 -15.87 18.18
N ASN A 106 11.05 -14.95 19.14
CA ASN A 106 11.85 -14.91 20.36
C ASN A 106 13.29 -15.39 20.22
N GLN A 107 14.21 -14.46 19.91
CA GLN A 107 15.44 -14.35 20.68
C GLN A 107 15.81 -12.89 20.88
N GLU A 108 16.09 -12.58 22.13
CA GLU A 108 16.41 -11.27 22.68
C GLU A 108 17.70 -10.72 22.05
N SER A 109 17.55 -9.89 21.03
CA SER A 109 18.56 -8.91 20.63
C SER A 109 17.85 -7.67 20.08
N PRO A 110 18.16 -6.46 20.55
CA PRO A 110 17.46 -5.25 20.14
C PRO A 110 18.01 -4.79 18.80
N SER A 111 17.68 -5.51 17.73
CA SER A 111 18.01 -5.11 16.37
C SER A 111 16.94 -4.15 15.86
N THR A 112 17.34 -2.90 15.68
CA THR A 112 16.54 -1.75 15.19
C THR A 112 15.84 -1.99 13.85
N SER A 113 16.23 -3.02 13.10
CA SER A 113 15.58 -3.49 11.88
C SER A 113 14.20 -4.13 12.10
N LEU A 114 13.94 -4.71 13.28
CA LEU A 114 12.63 -5.31 13.62
C LEU A 114 11.53 -4.24 13.78
N LEU A 115 11.89 -3.05 14.28
CA LEU A 115 10.94 -1.97 14.51
C LEU A 115 10.44 -1.36 13.19
N GLY A 116 11.35 -1.14 12.23
CA GLY A 116 11.00 -0.57 10.92
C GLY A 116 10.14 -1.50 10.04
N CYS A 117 10.37 -2.82 10.14
CA CYS A 117 9.58 -3.81 9.39
C CYS A 117 8.12 -3.88 9.89
N ARG A 118 7.94 -3.85 11.22
CA ARG A 118 6.60 -3.91 11.85
C ARG A 118 5.74 -2.68 11.52
N THR A 119 6.33 -1.49 11.56
CA THR A 119 5.62 -0.24 11.24
C THR A 119 5.20 -0.18 9.77
N THR A 120 6.06 -0.63 8.86
CA THR A 120 5.76 -0.66 7.42
C THR A 120 4.61 -1.62 7.09
N GLN A 121 4.60 -2.81 7.70
CA GLN A 121 3.55 -3.80 7.49
C GLN A 121 2.20 -3.34 8.09
N GLN A 122 2.22 -2.65 9.23
CA GLN A 122 1.02 -2.07 9.83
C GLN A 122 0.41 -0.98 8.94
N ILE A 123 1.22 -0.06 8.43
CA ILE A 123 0.76 0.99 7.51
C ILE A 123 0.16 0.37 6.25
N SER A 124 0.86 -0.61 5.66
CA SER A 124 0.35 -1.35 4.50
C SER A 124 -1.01 -2.01 4.75
N ASN A 125 -1.20 -2.64 5.92
CA ASN A 125 -2.46 -3.30 6.26
C ASN A 125 -3.61 -2.32 6.49
N ILE A 126 -3.37 -1.22 7.21
CA ILE A 126 -4.39 -0.17 7.44
C ILE A 126 -4.84 0.38 6.09
N MET A 127 -3.90 0.72 5.22
CA MET A 127 -4.20 1.24 3.89
C MET A 127 -5.01 0.27 3.03
N LYS A 128 -4.66 -1.02 3.03
CA LYS A 128 -5.43 -2.03 2.29
C LYS A 128 -6.87 -2.09 2.74
N GLN A 129 -7.11 -1.95 4.05
CA GLN A 129 -8.46 -1.93 4.59
C GLN A 129 -9.20 -0.66 4.15
N GLU A 130 -8.58 0.51 4.28
CA GLU A 130 -9.17 1.80 3.88
C GLU A 130 -9.46 1.85 2.38
N LEU A 131 -8.45 1.60 1.53
CA LEU A 131 -8.61 1.57 0.08
C LEU A 131 -9.58 0.48 -0.37
N GLY A 132 -9.52 -0.69 0.27
CA GLY A 132 -10.45 -1.78 0.01
C GLY A 132 -11.89 -1.39 0.32
N GLN A 133 -12.12 -0.59 1.37
CA GLN A 133 -13.43 -0.05 1.69
C GLN A 133 -13.89 0.98 0.66
N ILE A 134 -13.05 1.98 0.32
CA ILE A 134 -13.37 3.00 -0.68
C ILE A 134 -13.71 2.35 -2.03
N LEU A 135 -12.97 1.31 -2.42
CA LEU A 135 -13.20 0.60 -3.68
C LEU A 135 -14.50 -0.22 -3.66
N ARG A 136 -14.85 -0.85 -2.53
CA ARG A 136 -16.16 -1.50 -2.36
C ARG A 136 -17.29 -0.48 -2.52
N ASP A 137 -17.17 0.68 -1.90
CA ASP A 137 -18.17 1.73 -1.98
C ASP A 137 -18.25 2.32 -3.39
N THR A 138 -17.12 2.42 -4.09
CA THR A 138 -17.05 2.84 -5.50
C THR A 138 -17.80 1.87 -6.40
N ILE A 139 -17.59 0.55 -6.23
CA ILE A 139 -18.33 -0.49 -6.98
C ILE A 139 -19.82 -0.38 -6.72
N ALA A 140 -20.24 -0.24 -5.45
CA ALA A 140 -21.64 -0.13 -5.11
C ALA A 140 -22.31 1.10 -5.75
N VAL A 141 -21.61 2.24 -5.81
CA VAL A 141 -22.11 3.42 -6.53
C VAL A 141 -22.13 3.17 -8.04
N ALA A 142 -21.12 2.49 -8.57
CA ALA A 142 -21.02 2.21 -10.00
C ALA A 142 -22.16 1.30 -10.51
N GLU A 143 -22.54 0.31 -9.70
CA GLU A 143 -23.71 -0.55 -9.95
C GLU A 143 -25.02 0.25 -9.93
N GLN A 144 -25.16 1.20 -9.00
CA GLN A 144 -26.37 2.05 -8.89
C GLN A 144 -26.58 2.94 -10.13
N ILE A 145 -25.50 3.42 -10.75
CA ILE A 145 -25.59 4.25 -11.96
C ILE A 145 -25.61 3.45 -13.26
N ASN A 146 -25.73 2.12 -13.19
CA ASN A 146 -25.76 1.22 -14.35
C ASN A 146 -24.59 1.49 -15.32
N LEU A 147 -23.37 1.58 -14.79
CA LEU A 147 -22.16 1.67 -15.62
C LEU A 147 -22.00 0.45 -16.52
N SER A 148 -21.24 0.62 -17.61
CA SER A 148 -20.89 -0.47 -18.52
C SER A 148 -20.27 -1.65 -17.76
N GLU A 149 -20.59 -2.86 -18.20
CA GLU A 149 -20.05 -4.11 -17.64
C GLU A 149 -18.52 -4.17 -17.70
N ASP A 150 -17.91 -3.56 -18.73
CA ASP A 150 -16.46 -3.43 -18.86
C ASP A 150 -15.85 -2.62 -17.70
N LEU A 151 -16.51 -1.54 -17.31
CA LEU A 151 -16.06 -0.66 -16.22
C LEU A 151 -16.24 -1.32 -14.86
N LEU A 152 -17.35 -2.02 -14.65
CA LEU A 152 -17.56 -2.83 -13.44
C LEU A 152 -16.51 -3.94 -13.34
N SER A 153 -16.23 -4.64 -14.45
CA SER A 153 -15.18 -5.67 -14.52
C SER A 153 -13.79 -5.10 -14.18
N TYR A 154 -13.47 -3.90 -14.66
CA TYR A 154 -12.24 -3.19 -14.30
C TYR A 154 -12.16 -2.88 -12.80
N LEU A 155 -13.25 -2.35 -12.20
CA LEU A 155 -13.29 -2.07 -10.76
C LEU A 155 -13.15 -3.34 -9.91
N HIS A 156 -13.76 -4.45 -10.34
CA HIS A 156 -13.56 -5.75 -9.70
C HIS A 156 -12.13 -6.26 -9.84
N ALA A 157 -11.49 -6.07 -10.99
CA ALA A 157 -10.08 -6.42 -11.19
C ALA A 157 -9.16 -5.59 -10.27
N LEU A 158 -9.42 -4.29 -10.10
CA LEU A 158 -8.71 -3.47 -9.12
C LEU A 158 -8.92 -3.98 -7.69
N LYS A 159 -10.14 -4.40 -7.35
CA LYS A 159 -10.43 -4.92 -6.00
C LYS A 159 -9.63 -6.18 -5.71
N THR A 160 -9.57 -7.09 -6.67
CA THR A 160 -8.77 -8.31 -6.58
C THR A 160 -7.27 -7.98 -6.49
N LYS A 161 -6.78 -7.06 -7.34
CA LYS A 161 -5.39 -6.59 -7.34
C LYS A 161 -4.98 -6.07 -5.95
N TYR A 162 -5.82 -5.27 -5.30
CA TYR A 162 -5.49 -4.65 -4.01
C TYR A 162 -5.88 -5.47 -2.77
N SER A 163 -6.71 -6.50 -2.93
CA SER A 163 -7.02 -7.46 -1.85
C SER A 163 -5.97 -8.57 -1.71
N LEU A 164 -5.08 -8.73 -2.70
CA LEU A 164 -4.05 -9.78 -2.75
C LEU A 164 -2.67 -9.34 -2.25
N PHE A 165 -2.50 -8.07 -1.89
CA PHE A 165 -1.26 -7.61 -1.28
C PHE A 165 -1.28 -7.81 0.23
#